data_AF-A0A931SKM8-F1
#
_entry.id   AF-A0A931SKM8-F1
#
_cell.length_a   1.000
_cell.length_b   1.000
_cell.length_c   1.000
_cell.angle_alpha   90.00
_cell.angle_beta   90.00
_cell.angle_gamma   90.00
#
_symmetry.space_group_name_H-M   'P 1'
#
loop_
_entity.id
_entity.type
_entity.pdbx_description
1 polymer ?
#
loop_
_entity_poly.entity_id
_entity_poly.type
_entity_poly.pdbx_seq_one_letter_code
_entity_poly.pdbx_strand_id
1 'polypeptide(L)'
;MRSKRIWISVIGSLALAASAVVVLKRFRSATEAPPPPAAVRETQAVGSVFGYEIVGEYPHDADAYTQGLIYLDGFLYESTGITGRSSLRKVRLETGEVI
;
A
#
# COMPACT_ATOMS: atom_id res chain seq x y z
N MET A 1 25.10 71.75 1.57
CA MET A 1 26.33 70.90 1.52
C MET A 1 26.66 70.44 2.93
N ARG A 2 27.05 69.15 3.10
CA ARG A 2 27.30 68.41 4.38
C ARG A 2 26.01 68.13 5.19
N SER A 3 25.63 66.93 5.61
CA SER A 3 26.30 65.62 5.63
C SER A 3 25.23 64.51 5.51
N LYS A 4 25.38 63.64 4.51
CA LYS A 4 24.75 62.32 4.47
C LYS A 4 25.87 61.34 4.79
N ARG A 5 25.82 60.70 5.95
CA ARG A 5 26.68 59.58 6.41
C ARG A 5 26.57 59.59 7.93
N ILE A 6 25.89 58.61 8.53
CA ILE A 6 26.07 58.08 9.90
C ILE A 6 24.85 57.23 10.33
N TRP A 7 23.67 57.40 9.73
CA TRP A 7 22.45 56.69 10.17
C TRP A 7 22.30 55.21 9.72
N ILE A 8 23.32 54.58 9.12
CA ILE A 8 23.23 53.17 8.68
C ILE A 8 23.48 52.18 9.84
N SER A 9 23.90 52.61 11.03
CA SER A 9 24.40 51.66 12.05
C SER A 9 23.60 51.54 13.35
N VAL A 10 22.28 51.77 13.36
CA VAL A 10 21.45 51.55 14.57
C VAL A 10 20.26 50.57 14.36
N ILE A 11 19.99 50.10 13.13
CA ILE A 11 18.97 49.05 12.86
C ILE A 11 19.56 47.64 13.05
N GLY A 12 20.46 47.49 14.03
CA GLY A 12 21.17 46.24 14.32
C GLY A 12 20.60 45.43 15.49
N SER A 13 19.52 45.87 16.12
CA SER A 13 19.09 45.32 17.43
C SER A 13 17.61 44.95 17.55
N LEU A 14 16.87 44.81 16.44
CA LEU A 14 15.44 44.46 16.53
C LEU A 14 14.98 43.40 15.51
N ALA A 15 15.79 42.37 15.27
CA ALA A 15 15.45 41.26 14.39
C ALA A 15 15.50 39.89 15.08
N LEU A 16 15.29 39.82 16.41
CA LEU A 16 15.23 38.55 17.13
C LEU A 16 13.92 38.30 17.93
N ALA A 17 12.99 39.25 17.97
CA ALA A 17 11.72 39.08 18.68
C ALA A 17 10.52 38.77 17.75
N ALA A 18 10.63 38.98 16.44
CA ALA A 18 9.51 38.80 15.51
C ALA A 18 9.32 37.35 15.02
N SER A 19 10.31 36.47 15.16
CA SER A 19 10.19 35.07 14.70
C SER A 19 9.49 34.14 15.70
N ALA A 20 9.43 34.48 16.99
CA ALA A 20 8.81 33.59 17.99
C ALA A 20 7.27 33.57 17.91
N VAL A 21 6.64 34.66 17.45
CA VAL A 21 5.17 34.74 17.33
C VAL A 21 4.64 33.99 16.10
N VAL A 22 5.43 33.93 15.02
CA VAL A 22 5.05 33.21 13.78
C VAL A 22 5.14 31.69 13.98
N VAL A 23 6.07 31.21 14.80
CA VAL A 23 6.22 29.78 15.12
C VAL A 23 5.07 29.30 16.02
N LEU A 24 4.60 30.11 16.97
CA LEU A 24 3.52 29.69 17.89
C LEU A 24 2.11 29.71 17.27
N LYS A 25 1.85 30.51 16.23
CA LYS A 25 0.55 30.54 15.54
C LYS A 25 0.34 29.40 14.53
N ARG A 26 1.36 28.58 14.25
CA ARG A 26 1.26 27.44 13.30
C ARG A 26 0.83 26.12 13.93
N PHE A 27 0.65 26.07 15.25
CA PHE A 27 0.11 24.90 15.95
C PHE A 27 -1.26 25.20 16.56
N ARG A 28 -2.20 25.71 15.75
CA ARG A 28 -3.60 25.34 16.01
C ARG A 28 -3.76 23.93 15.46
N SER A 29 -3.68 22.95 16.35
CA SER A 29 -4.13 21.59 16.07
C SER A 29 -5.56 21.69 15.56
N ALA A 30 -5.75 21.40 14.28
CA ALA A 30 -7.06 20.98 13.81
C ALA A 30 -7.32 19.64 14.49
N THR A 31 -7.99 19.67 15.64
CA THR A 31 -8.94 18.59 15.92
C THR A 31 -10.06 18.79 14.91
N GLU A 32 -9.80 18.28 13.70
CA GLU A 32 -10.87 17.95 12.80
C GLU A 32 -11.63 16.82 13.49
N ALA A 33 -12.94 16.98 13.66
CA ALA A 33 -13.78 15.87 14.08
C ALA A 33 -13.46 14.67 13.17
N PRO A 34 -13.48 13.42 13.67
CA PRO A 34 -13.30 12.27 12.80
C PRO A 34 -14.23 12.47 11.60
N PRO A 35 -13.73 12.34 10.35
CA PRO A 35 -14.57 12.50 9.19
C PRO A 35 -15.80 11.63 9.44
N PRO A 36 -17.02 12.14 9.17
CA PRO A 36 -18.22 11.33 9.31
C PRO A 36 -17.93 9.99 8.64
N PRO A 37 -18.25 8.85 9.28
CA PRO A 37 -17.86 7.53 8.80
C PRO A 37 -18.08 7.52 7.30
N ALA A 38 -16.98 7.42 6.55
CA ALA A 38 -16.94 7.73 5.13
C ALA A 38 -18.18 7.11 4.52
N ALA A 39 -19.09 7.97 4.02
CA ALA A 39 -20.39 7.54 3.53
C ALA A 39 -20.14 6.29 2.70
N VAL A 40 -20.72 5.16 3.13
CA VAL A 40 -20.47 3.85 2.52
C VAL A 40 -20.77 4.05 1.06
N ARG A 41 -19.72 4.18 0.24
CA ARG A 41 -19.87 4.32 -1.20
C ARG A 41 -20.31 2.95 -1.62
N GLU A 42 -21.62 2.80 -1.77
CA GLU A 42 -22.25 1.64 -2.34
C GLU A 42 -21.56 1.42 -3.68
N THR A 43 -20.67 0.43 -3.72
CA THR A 43 -19.97 0.09 -4.94
C THR A 43 -21.03 -0.51 -5.81
N GLN A 44 -21.56 0.30 -6.74
CA GLN A 44 -22.41 -0.24 -7.81
C GLN A 44 -21.60 -1.32 -8.49
N ALA A 45 -22.03 -2.57 -8.31
CA ALA A 45 -21.42 -3.71 -8.97
C ALA A 45 -21.63 -3.56 -10.47
N VAL A 46 -20.66 -2.96 -11.17
CA VAL A 46 -20.66 -2.86 -12.62
C VAL A 46 -20.15 -4.19 -13.17
N GLY A 47 -21.03 -5.17 -13.28
CA GLY A 47 -20.72 -6.47 -13.90
C GLY A 47 -21.70 -7.57 -13.51
N SER A 48 -21.90 -8.54 -14.41
CA SER A 48 -22.60 -9.78 -14.08
C SER A 48 -21.80 -10.57 -13.05
N VAL A 49 -22.44 -10.94 -11.94
CA VAL A 49 -21.87 -11.88 -10.98
C VAL A 49 -22.10 -13.28 -11.53
N PHE A 50 -21.01 -14.01 -11.81
CA PHE A 50 -21.09 -15.42 -12.18
C PHE A 50 -21.02 -16.30 -10.94
N GLY A 51 -21.83 -17.35 -10.89
CA GLY A 51 -21.71 -18.44 -9.92
C GLY A 51 -20.68 -19.49 -10.38
N TYR A 52 -20.47 -20.50 -9.54
CA TYR A 52 -19.68 -21.68 -9.87
C TYR A 52 -20.36 -22.94 -9.30
N GLU A 53 -20.03 -24.09 -9.89
CA GLU A 53 -20.39 -25.41 -9.38
C GLU A 53 -19.10 -26.20 -9.15
N ILE A 54 -19.01 -26.92 -8.04
CA ILE A 54 -17.87 -27.80 -7.76
C ILE A 54 -18.09 -29.10 -8.53
N VAL A 55 -17.37 -29.27 -9.63
CA VAL A 55 -17.44 -30.49 -10.48
C VAL A 55 -16.48 -31.59 -10.02
N GLY A 56 -15.55 -31.27 -9.13
CA GLY A 56 -14.57 -32.20 -8.58
C GLY A 56 -13.65 -31.52 -7.57
N GLU A 57 -13.16 -32.31 -6.63
CA GLU A 57 -12.19 -31.90 -5.61
C GLU A 57 -10.98 -32.84 -5.68
N TYR A 58 -9.79 -32.27 -5.61
CA TYR A 58 -8.54 -33.00 -5.77
C TYR A 58 -7.57 -32.63 -4.64
N PRO A 59 -6.75 -33.58 -4.15
CA PRO A 59 -5.76 -33.28 -3.13
C PRO A 59 -4.76 -32.21 -3.62
N HIS A 60 -4.46 -31.25 -2.76
CA HIS A 60 -3.40 -30.26 -2.97
C HIS A 60 -2.51 -30.19 -1.74
N ASP A 61 -1.21 -30.02 -1.96
CA ASP A 61 -0.23 -29.87 -0.88
C ASP A 61 -0.41 -28.49 -0.22
N ALA A 62 -0.77 -28.48 1.06
CA ALA A 62 -1.03 -27.25 1.80
C ALA A 62 0.23 -26.40 2.06
N ASP A 63 1.42 -26.99 2.00
CA ASP A 63 2.70 -26.28 2.17
C ASP A 63 3.16 -25.58 0.88
N ALA A 64 2.37 -25.73 -0.18
CA ALA A 64 2.75 -25.46 -1.55
C ALA A 64 2.20 -24.10 -1.98
N TYR A 65 2.93 -23.02 -1.68
CA TYR A 65 2.47 -21.64 -1.91
C TYR A 65 2.38 -21.27 -3.40
N THR A 66 1.24 -21.58 -4.04
CA THR A 66 1.00 -21.46 -5.48
C THR A 66 1.14 -20.04 -5.98
N GLN A 67 1.97 -19.84 -7.02
CA GLN A 67 2.12 -18.56 -7.73
C GLN A 67 1.96 -18.68 -9.25
N GLY A 68 1.81 -19.89 -9.75
CA GLY A 68 1.43 -20.16 -11.13
C GLY A 68 0.93 -21.60 -11.25
N LEU A 69 -0.08 -21.82 -12.07
CA LEU A 69 -0.71 -23.12 -12.26
C LEU A 69 -1.15 -23.28 -13.72
N ILE A 70 -0.75 -24.39 -14.33
CA ILE A 70 -1.08 -24.77 -15.72
C ILE A 70 -1.56 -26.21 -15.71
N TYR A 71 -2.60 -26.52 -16.49
CA TYR A 71 -2.98 -27.89 -16.81
C TYR A 71 -2.51 -28.23 -18.23
N LEU A 72 -1.73 -29.30 -18.37
CA LEU A 72 -1.20 -29.76 -19.65
C LEU A 72 -1.03 -31.28 -19.63
N ASP A 73 -1.59 -31.93 -20.65
CA ASP A 73 -1.45 -33.38 -20.90
C ASP A 73 -1.80 -34.28 -19.70
N GLY A 74 -2.82 -33.92 -18.92
CA GLY A 74 -3.27 -34.70 -17.75
C GLY A 74 -2.52 -34.39 -16.45
N PHE A 75 -1.63 -33.39 -16.45
CA PHE A 75 -0.86 -33.00 -15.27
C PHE A 75 -1.07 -31.52 -14.95
N LEU A 76 -0.86 -31.20 -13.67
CA LEU A 76 -0.67 -29.83 -13.22
C LEU A 76 0.81 -29.48 -13.25
N TYR A 77 1.15 -28.32 -13.78
CA TYR A 77 2.47 -27.71 -13.67
C TYR A 77 2.32 -26.48 -12.78
N GLU A 78 3.05 -26.46 -11.69
CA GLU A 78 2.85 -25.47 -10.64
C GLU A 78 4.17 -24.81 -10.23
N SER A 79 4.12 -23.49 -10.07
CA SER A 79 5.19 -22.69 -9.48
C SER A 79 4.84 -22.36 -8.04
N THR A 80 5.80 -22.51 -7.12
CA THR A 80 5.67 -22.02 -5.75
C THR A 80 6.57 -20.85 -5.43
N GLY A 81 6.07 -19.98 -4.56
CA GLY A 81 6.82 -18.85 -4.06
C GLY A 81 6.87 -18.81 -2.54
N ILE A 82 7.87 -19.49 -2.00
CA ILE A 82 8.35 -19.23 -0.65
C ILE A 82 9.79 -18.76 -0.80
N THR A 83 10.16 -17.61 -0.22
CA THR A 83 11.52 -17.08 -0.34
C THR A 83 12.56 -18.12 0.06
N GLY A 84 13.49 -18.42 -0.85
CA GLY A 84 14.53 -19.45 -0.66
C GLY A 84 14.05 -20.90 -0.79
N ARG A 85 12.76 -21.13 -1.06
CA ARG A 85 12.13 -22.45 -1.23
C ARG A 85 11.14 -22.48 -2.42
N SER A 86 11.32 -21.60 -3.40
CA SER A 86 10.57 -21.63 -4.65
C SER A 86 10.89 -22.88 -5.45
N SER A 87 9.88 -23.42 -6.15
CA SER A 87 10.04 -24.62 -6.96
C SER A 87 9.12 -24.58 -8.18
N LEU A 88 9.48 -25.32 -9.23
CA LEU A 88 8.59 -25.73 -10.31
C LEU A 88 8.36 -27.23 -10.19
N ARG A 89 7.11 -27.68 -10.29
CA ARG A 89 6.74 -29.08 -10.11
C ARG A 89 5.72 -29.54 -11.15
N LYS A 90 5.80 -30.82 -11.50
CA LYS A 90 4.78 -31.54 -12.26
C LYS A 90 3.99 -32.41 -11.28
N VAL A 91 2.68 -32.32 -11.30
CA VAL A 91 1.79 -32.90 -10.29
C VAL A 91 0.70 -33.72 -10.97
N ARG A 92 0.44 -34.92 -10.45
CA ARG A 92 -0.69 -35.77 -10.87
C ARG A 92 -1.99 -35.23 -10.26
N LEU A 93 -2.93 -34.83 -11.11
CA LEU A 93 -4.18 -34.18 -10.69
C LEU A 93 -4.96 -34.99 -9.66
N GLU A 94 -5.08 -36.31 -9.85
CA GLU A 94 -5.95 -37.16 -9.04
C GLU A 94 -5.46 -37.35 -7.60
N THR A 95 -4.15 -37.14 -7.37
CA THR A 95 -3.49 -37.53 -6.11
C THR A 95 -2.76 -36.38 -5.43
N GLY A 96 -2.41 -35.32 -6.15
CA GLY A 96 -1.51 -34.28 -5.66
C GLY A 96 -0.03 -34.70 -5.60
N GLU A 97 0.32 -35.90 -6.10
CA GLU A 97 1.70 -36.40 -6.11
C GLU A 97 2.58 -35.61 -7.09
N VAL A 98 3.78 -35.23 -6.64
CA VAL A 98 4.82 -34.62 -7.47
C VAL A 98 5.62 -35.71 -8.21
N ILE A 99 5.77 -35.57 -9.52
CA ILE A 99 6.41 -36.53 -10.45
C ILE A 99 7.80 -36.04 -10.90
#